data_AF-A0A972W195-F1
#
_entry.id   AF-A0A972W195-F1
#
_cell.length_a   1.000
_cell.length_b   1.000
_cell.length_c   1.000
_cell.angle_alpha   90.00
_cell.angle_beta   90.00
_cell.angle_gamma   90.00
#
_symmetry.space_group_name_H-M   'P 1'
#
loop_
_entity.id
_entity.type
_entity.pdbx_description
1 polymer ?
#
loop_
_entity_poly.entity_id
_entity_poly.type
_entity_poly.pdbx_seq_one_letter_code
_entity_poly.pdbx_strand_id
1 'polypeptide(L)' 'YCVPNIPSRYSRTASVSISNIFTPYLLNIAEEGGFENAARLDRSLQKGMYFYHGILTNRTVADWFNLPFRDINLLFL' A
#
# COMPACT_ATOMS: atom_id res chain seq x y z
N TYR A 1 6.58 29.03 -2.38
CA TYR A 1 5.37 28.50 -1.71
C TYR A 1 5.52 26.98 -1.65
N CYS A 2 5.69 26.40 -0.44
CA CYS A 2 6.10 25.00 -0.24
C CYS A 2 5.24 24.30 0.82
N VAL A 3 3.91 24.46 0.72
CA VAL A 3 2.96 23.86 1.67
C VAL A 3 2.70 22.40 1.27
N PRO A 4 3.01 21.42 2.13
CA PRO A 4 2.71 20.02 1.85
C PRO A 4 1.19 19.76 1.89
N ASN A 5 0.75 18.66 1.29
CA ASN A 5 -0.65 18.25 1.32
C ASN A 5 -1.64 19.34 0.83
N ILE A 6 -1.32 19.99 -0.29
CA ILE A 6 -2.20 20.96 -0.96
C ILE A 6 -3.63 20.43 -1.19
N PRO A 7 -3.85 19.14 -1.56
CA PRO A 7 -5.22 18.63 -1.75
C PRO A 7 -6.13 18.77 -0.53
N SER A 8 -5.57 18.83 0.69
CA SER A 8 -6.36 19.03 1.91
C SER A 8 -7.10 20.37 1.96
N ARG A 9 -6.61 21.40 1.24
CA ARG A 9 -7.31 22.69 1.05
C ARG A 9 -8.67 22.52 0.37
N TYR A 10 -8.84 21.46 -0.43
CA TYR A 10 -10.05 21.12 -1.16
C TYR A 10 -10.51 19.71 -0.75
N SER A 11 -10.60 19.50 0.57
CA SER A 11 -10.82 18.19 1.19
C SER A 11 -11.94 17.38 0.56
N ARG A 12 -13.12 17.98 0.32
CA ARG A 12 -14.26 17.29 -0.30
C ARG A 12 -13.92 16.69 -1.67
N THR A 13 -13.29 17.48 -2.54
CA THR A 13 -12.88 17.03 -3.87
C THR A 13 -11.78 15.98 -3.76
N ALA A 14 -10.75 16.22 -2.95
CA ALA A 14 -9.65 15.29 -2.77
C ALA A 14 -10.12 13.93 -2.23
N SER A 15 -11.03 13.93 -1.24
CA SER A 15 -11.63 12.72 -0.69
C SER A 15 -12.43 11.95 -1.74
N VAL A 16 -13.30 12.62 -2.52
CA VAL A 16 -14.06 11.95 -3.58
C VAL A 16 -13.13 11.35 -4.64
N SER A 17 -12.09 12.09 -5.06
CA SER A 17 -11.11 11.60 -6.03
C SER A 17 -10.35 10.37 -5.51
N ILE A 18 -9.87 10.40 -4.27
CA ILE A 18 -9.17 9.27 -3.64
C ILE A 18 -10.13 8.08 -3.50
N SER A 19 -11.35 8.29 -3.02
CA SER A 19 -12.35 7.23 -2.89
C SER A 19 -12.65 6.56 -4.22
N ASN A 20 -12.80 7.33 -5.30
CA ASN A 20 -13.06 6.76 -6.63
C ASN A 20 -11.90 5.88 -7.14
N ILE A 21 -10.66 6.16 -6.72
CA ILE A 21 -9.50 5.32 -7.04
C ILE A 21 -9.47 4.07 -6.15
N PHE A 22 -9.68 4.20 -4.84
CA PHE A 22 -9.53 3.09 -3.90
C PHE A 22 -10.72 2.13 -3.85
N THR A 23 -11.94 2.59 -4.13
CA THR A 23 -13.15 1.75 -4.10
C THR A 23 -13.01 0.46 -4.91
N PRO A 24 -12.60 0.48 -6.20
CA PRO A 24 -12.43 -0.76 -6.96
C PRO A 24 -11.34 -1.66 -6.38
N TYR A 25 -10.23 -1.11 -5.86
CA TYR A 25 -9.20 -1.92 -5.19
C TYR A 25 -9.74 -2.65 -3.96
N LEU A 26 -10.54 -1.96 -3.13
CA LEU A 26 -11.13 -2.55 -1.94
C LEU A 26 -12.16 -3.63 -2.28
N LEU A 27 -12.95 -3.44 -3.35
CA LEU A 27 -13.88 -4.45 -3.85
C LEU A 27 -13.14 -5.69 -4.35
N ASN A 28 -12.08 -5.52 -5.15
CA ASN A 28 -11.26 -6.64 -5.63
C ASN A 28 -10.66 -7.43 -4.47
N ILE A 29 -10.12 -6.75 -3.45
CA ILE A 29 -9.58 -7.41 -2.24
C ILE A 29 -10.67 -8.22 -1.52
N ALA A 30 -11.89 -7.72 -1.46
CA ALA A 30 -13.01 -8.42 -0.85
C ALA A 30 -13.41 -9.66 -1.67
N GLU A 31 -13.48 -9.55 -3.00
CA GLU A 31 -13.80 -10.63 -3.92
C GLU A 31 -12.74 -11.74 -3.94
N GLU A 32 -11.47 -11.38 -3.79
CA GLU A 32 -10.34 -12.32 -3.70
C GLU A 32 -10.30 -13.06 -2.35
N GLY A 33 -11.27 -12.84 -1.44
CA GLY A 33 -11.33 -13.56 -0.15
C GLY A 33 -10.46 -12.94 0.94
N GLY A 34 -10.10 -11.66 0.79
CA GLY A 34 -9.40 -10.88 1.79
C GLY A 34 -7.99 -10.44 1.37
N PHE A 35 -7.39 -9.59 2.20
CA PHE A 35 -6.13 -8.92 1.89
C PHE A 35 -4.97 -9.89 1.64
N GLU A 36 -4.89 -10.98 2.40
CA GLU A 36 -3.77 -11.91 2.26
C GLU A 36 -3.78 -12.62 0.90
N ASN A 37 -4.96 -13.06 0.45
CA ASN A 37 -5.08 -13.69 -0.87
C ASN A 37 -4.88 -12.67 -2.00
N ALA A 38 -5.42 -11.47 -1.82
CA ALA A 38 -5.22 -10.38 -2.77
C ALA A 38 -3.75 -9.98 -2.92
N ALA A 39 -3.03 -9.88 -1.81
CA ALA A 39 -1.61 -9.59 -1.80
C ALA A 39 -0.77 -10.74 -2.39
N ARG A 40 -1.23 -12.00 -2.35
CA ARG A 40 -0.58 -13.12 -3.03
C ARG A 40 -0.73 -13.04 -4.55
N LEU A 41 -1.90 -12.63 -5.04
CA LEU A 41 -2.25 -12.60 -6.46
C LEU A 41 -1.80 -11.31 -7.16
N ASP A 42 -1.95 -10.15 -6.53
CA ASP A 42 -1.63 -8.84 -7.12
C ASP A 42 -0.23 -8.33 -6.74
N ARG A 43 0.70 -8.43 -7.70
CA ARG A 43 2.06 -7.87 -7.58
C ARG A 43 2.08 -6.35 -7.38
N SER A 44 1.05 -5.63 -7.81
CA SER A 44 0.95 -4.18 -7.63
C SER A 44 0.72 -3.86 -6.16
N LEU A 45 -0.17 -4.62 -5.51
CA LEU A 45 -0.42 -4.53 -4.07
C LEU A 45 0.85 -4.85 -3.28
N GLN A 46 1.57 -5.92 -3.64
CA GLN A 46 2.85 -6.31 -3.01
C GLN A 46 3.89 -5.18 -3.02
N LYS A 47 4.06 -4.49 -4.16
CA LYS A 47 5.02 -3.37 -4.27
C LYS A 47 4.65 -2.17 -3.41
N GLY A 48 3.37 -1.99 -3.12
CA GLY A 48 2.87 -0.92 -2.23
C GLY A 48 3.06 -1.22 -0.74
N MET A 49 3.43 -2.45 -0.36
CA MET A 49 3.53 -2.86 1.03
C MET A 49 4.84 -2.44 1.68
N TYR A 50 4.74 -1.86 2.87
CA TYR A 50 5.89 -1.54 3.71
C TYR A 50 6.17 -2.62 4.74
N PHE A 51 5.13 -3.18 5.35
CA PHE A 51 5.25 -4.20 6.38
C PHE A 51 4.28 -5.36 6.13
N TYR A 52 4.72 -6.57 6.47
CA TYR A 52 3.91 -7.77 6.52
C TYR A 52 4.27 -8.59 7.75
N HIS A 53 3.30 -8.84 8.64
CA HIS A 53 3.52 -9.53 9.94
C HIS A 53 4.76 -9.05 10.73
N GLY A 54 4.97 -7.73 10.80
CA GLY A 54 6.10 -7.13 11.52
C GLY A 54 7.44 -7.17 10.77
N ILE A 55 7.48 -7.73 9.56
CA ILE A 55 8.66 -7.78 8.70
C ILE A 55 8.60 -6.62 7.70
N LEU A 56 9.69 -5.88 7.57
CA LEU A 56 9.80 -4.78 6.60
C LEU A 56 10.03 -5.34 5.19
N THR A 57 9.12 -5.02 4.28
CA THR A 57 9.05 -5.54 2.90
C THR A 57 9.38 -4.49 1.84
N ASN A 58 9.76 -3.27 2.25
CA ASN A 58 10.16 -2.21 1.33
C ASN A 58 11.65 -1.89 1.49
N ARG A 59 12.43 -2.14 0.44
CA ARG A 59 13.88 -1.95 0.45
C ARG A 59 14.27 -0.48 0.66
N THR A 60 13.59 0.45 -0.01
CA THR A 60 13.90 1.88 0.09
C THR A 60 13.76 2.39 1.52
N VAL A 61 12.69 2.00 2.22
CA VAL A 61 12.50 2.36 3.63
C VAL A 61 13.55 1.69 4.52
N ALA A 62 13.91 0.45 4.23
CA ALA A 62 14.97 -0.24 4.97
C ALA A 62 16.30 0.48 4.89
N ASP A 63 16.68 0.94 3.68
CA ASP A 63 17.93 1.66 3.44
C ASP A 63 17.92 3.04 4.14
N TRP A 64 16.79 3.76 4.12
CA TRP A 64 16.68 5.06 4.79
C TRP A 64 16.86 4.99 6.31
N PHE A 65 16.37 3.93 6.94
CA PHE A 65 16.36 3.78 8.39
C PHE A 65 17.36 2.74 8.91
N ASN A 66 18.18 2.15 8.02
CA ASN A 66 19.13 1.08 8.33
C ASN A 66 18.48 -0.11 9.08
N LEU A 67 17.31 -0.53 8.59
CA LEU A 67 16.52 -1.62 9.16
C LEU A 67 16.68 -2.92 8.34
N PRO A 68 16.52 -4.10 8.95
CA PRO A 68 16.53 -5.36 8.21
C PRO A 68 15.32 -5.44 7.26
N PHE A 69 15.58 -5.83 6.01
CA PHE A 69 14.58 -6.03 4.97
C PHE A 69 14.46 -7.50 4.60
N ARG A 70 13.25 -7.94 4.25
CA ARG A 70 13.02 -9.25 3.65
C ARG A 70 12.01 -9.13 2.52
N ASP A 71 12.30 -9.81 1.41
CA ASP A 71 11.45 -9.78 0.23
C ASP A 71 10.09 -10.44 0.52
N ILE A 72 9.02 -9.77 0.12
CA ILE A 72 7.65 -10.21 0.39
C ILE A 72 7.30 -11.52 -0.32
N ASN A 73 7.93 -11.82 -1.47
CA ASN A 73 7.73 -13.08 -2.17
C ASN A 73 8.21 -14.28 -1.35
N LEU A 74 9.14 -14.06 -0.41
CA LEU A 74 9.62 -15.10 0.51
C LEU A 74 8.69 -15.32 1.72
N LEU A 75 7.65 -14.50 1.87
CA LEU A 75 6.69 -14.54 2.98
C LEU A 75 5.33 -15.12 2.54
N PHE A 76 5.08 -15.20 1.23
CA PHE A 76 3.87 -15.74 0.62
C PHE A 76 3.99 -17.20 0.14
N LEU A 77 5.05 -17.90 0.55
CA LEU A 77 5.23 -19.35 0.34
C LEU A 77 4.11 -20.16 1.00
#